data_AF-A0A960X622-F1
#
_entry.id   AF-A0A960X622-F1
#
_cell.length_a   1.000
_cell.length_b   1.000
_cell.length_c   1.000
_cell.angle_alpha   90.00
_cell.angle_beta   90.00
_cell.angle_gamma   90.00
#
_symmetry.space_group_name_H-M   'P 1'
#
loop_
_entity.id
_entity.type
_entity.pdbx_description
1 polymer ?
#
loop_
_entity_poly.entity_id
_entity_poly.type
_entity_poly.pdbx_seq_one_letter_code
_entity_poly.pdbx_strand_id
1 'polypeptide(L)'
;MKIIQQFVQALIGIVKLRKAEQYEEAEKEIQTASRFYLKINPELLMMGSEEWLLDQIDEVERRMIAADLLYEQGLIQEGKRNNGSSFFKRALTLYEAAGQLGEPKVEEVRAKLEAT
;
A
#
# COMPACT_ATOMS: atom_id res chain seq x y z
N MET A 1 -17.22 -5.12 11.39
CA MET A 1 -16.09 -5.81 10.72
C MET A 1 -15.04 -4.76 10.43
N LYS A 2 -13.79 -4.90 10.92
CA LYS A 2 -12.80 -3.80 10.89
C LYS A 2 -12.34 -3.56 9.44
N ILE A 3 -12.16 -2.29 9.03
CA ILE A 3 -11.79 -1.86 7.66
C ILE A 3 -10.63 -2.67 7.04
N ILE A 4 -9.67 -3.09 7.87
CA ILE A 4 -8.55 -3.96 7.49
C ILE A 4 -9.01 -5.31 6.96
N GLN A 5 -10.03 -5.94 7.56
CA GLN A 5 -10.54 -7.23 7.09
C GLN A 5 -11.21 -7.10 5.71
N GLN A 6 -11.91 -5.99 5.45
CA GLN A 6 -12.50 -5.71 4.15
C GLN A 6 -11.40 -5.47 3.11
N PHE A 7 -10.35 -4.73 3.46
CA PHE A 7 -9.20 -4.54 2.59
C PHE A 7 -8.50 -5.85 2.25
N VAL A 8 -8.26 -6.73 3.24
CA VAL A 8 -7.66 -8.05 3.00
C VAL A 8 -8.47 -8.87 2.00
N GLN A 9 -9.81 -8.83 2.06
CA GLN A 9 -10.65 -9.51 1.07
C GLN A 9 -10.51 -8.90 -0.33
N ALA A 10 -10.45 -7.57 -0.44
CA ALA A 10 -10.20 -6.89 -1.71
C ALA A 10 -8.83 -7.26 -2.29
N LEU A 11 -7.78 -7.28 -1.46
CA LEU A 11 -6.42 -7.68 -1.86
C LEU A 11 -6.38 -9.14 -2.33
N ILE A 12 -7.07 -10.05 -1.64
CA ILE A 12 -7.20 -11.45 -2.09
C ILE A 12 -7.87 -11.51 -3.47
N GLY A 13 -8.89 -10.68 -3.73
CA GLY A 13 -9.53 -10.56 -5.03
C GLY A 13 -8.56 -10.14 -6.13
N ILE A 14 -7.79 -9.08 -5.90
CA ILE A 14 -6.75 -8.58 -6.82
C ILE A 14 -5.72 -9.67 -7.11
N VAL A 15 -5.20 -10.34 -6.08
CA VAL A 15 -4.21 -11.42 -6.23
C VAL A 15 -4.75 -12.58 -7.06
N LYS A 16 -6.03 -12.96 -6.85
CA LYS A 16 -6.67 -14.02 -7.63
C LYS A 16 -6.77 -13.64 -9.11
N LEU A 17 -7.22 -12.44 -9.42
CA LEU A 17 -7.33 -11.93 -10.79
C LEU A 17 -5.95 -11.89 -11.48
N ARG A 18 -4.94 -11.32 -10.81
CA ARG A 18 -3.56 -11.28 -11.33
C ARG A 18 -3.02 -12.68 -11.62
N LYS A 19 -3.20 -13.64 -10.70
CA LYS A 19 -2.74 -15.03 -10.88
C LYS A 19 -3.48 -15.76 -12.00
N ALA A 20 -4.69 -15.35 -12.31
CA ALA A 20 -5.45 -15.82 -13.47
C ALA A 20 -5.13 -15.03 -14.76
N GLU A 21 -4.13 -14.15 -14.73
CA GLU A 21 -3.72 -13.27 -15.83
C GLU A 21 -4.83 -12.31 -16.31
N GLN A 22 -5.85 -12.08 -15.48
CA GLN A 22 -6.93 -11.13 -15.70
C GLN A 22 -6.49 -9.74 -15.24
N TYR A 23 -5.51 -9.18 -15.94
CA TYR A 23 -4.79 -8.00 -15.47
C TYR A 23 -5.63 -6.72 -15.52
N GLU A 24 -6.46 -6.55 -16.54
CA GLU A 24 -7.36 -5.41 -16.68
C GLU A 24 -8.39 -5.36 -15.54
N GLU A 25 -8.92 -6.51 -15.15
CA GLU A 25 -9.81 -6.64 -13.99
C GLU A 25 -9.06 -6.39 -12.68
N ALA A 26 -7.85 -6.93 -12.54
CA ALA A 26 -7.02 -6.68 -11.36
C ALA A 26 -6.71 -5.18 -11.18
N GLU A 27 -6.40 -4.46 -12.27
CA GLU A 27 -6.19 -3.01 -12.24
C GLU A 27 -7.46 -2.23 -11.86
N LYS A 28 -8.65 -2.65 -12.35
CA LYS A 28 -9.92 -2.05 -11.93
C LYS A 28 -10.20 -2.25 -10.44
N GLU A 29 -9.88 -3.42 -9.90
CA GLU A 29 -10.00 -3.69 -8.46
C GLU A 29 -9.01 -2.85 -7.64
N ILE A 30 -7.77 -2.66 -8.12
CA ILE A 30 -6.81 -1.74 -7.49
C ILE A 30 -7.35 -0.31 -7.47
N GLN A 31 -7.90 0.19 -8.59
CA GLN A 31 -8.52 1.52 -8.65
C GLN A 31 -9.72 1.65 -7.70
N THR A 32 -10.50 0.59 -7.55
CA THR A 32 -11.64 0.56 -6.63
C THR A 32 -11.16 0.60 -5.18
N ALA A 33 -10.16 -0.21 -4.85
CA ALA A 33 -9.55 -0.26 -3.53
C ALA A 33 -8.89 1.07 -3.15
N SER A 34 -8.17 1.72 -4.06
CA SER A 34 -7.53 3.01 -3.78
C SER A 34 -8.57 4.09 -3.47
N ARG A 35 -9.69 4.14 -4.20
CA ARG A 35 -10.79 5.09 -3.91
C ARG A 35 -11.42 4.81 -2.55
N PHE A 36 -11.68 3.55 -2.24
CA PHE A 36 -12.45 3.19 -1.05
C PHE A 36 -11.61 3.27 0.24
N TYR A 37 -10.40 2.70 0.23
CA TYR A 37 -9.59 2.55 1.43
C TYR A 37 -8.61 3.71 1.66
N LEU A 38 -8.08 4.30 0.58
CA LEU A 38 -7.14 5.42 0.69
C LEU A 38 -7.83 6.78 0.57
N LYS A 39 -9.03 6.82 -0.03
CA LYS A 39 -9.74 8.06 -0.40
C LYS A 39 -8.91 8.94 -1.35
N ILE A 40 -8.05 8.33 -2.15
CA ILE A 40 -7.16 9.00 -3.11
C ILE A 40 -7.61 8.65 -4.53
N ASN A 41 -7.48 9.60 -5.46
CA ASN A 41 -7.67 9.33 -6.88
C ASN A 41 -6.66 8.25 -7.33
N PRO A 42 -7.09 7.12 -7.91
CA PRO A 42 -6.19 6.05 -8.35
C PRO A 42 -5.01 6.53 -9.18
N GLU A 43 -5.22 7.50 -10.08
CA GLU A 43 -4.14 8.03 -10.92
C GLU A 43 -3.03 8.66 -10.10
N LEU A 44 -3.38 9.37 -9.02
CA LEU A 44 -2.41 9.98 -8.11
C LEU A 44 -1.63 8.93 -7.31
N LEU A 45 -2.26 7.81 -6.94
CA LEU A 45 -1.53 6.67 -6.38
C LEU A 45 -0.53 6.11 -7.41
N MET A 46 -0.95 5.97 -8.67
CA MET A 46 -0.14 5.35 -9.72
C MET A 46 0.96 6.24 -10.27
N MET A 47 0.83 7.56 -10.19
CA MET A 47 1.75 8.54 -10.79
C MET A 47 2.43 9.44 -9.77
N GLY A 48 1.97 9.48 -8.53
CA GLY A 48 2.59 10.25 -7.46
C GLY A 48 4.05 9.85 -7.24
N SER A 49 4.88 10.84 -6.96
CA SER A 49 6.25 10.61 -6.49
C SER A 49 6.23 9.99 -5.09
N GLU A 50 7.34 9.38 -4.70
CA GLU A 50 7.57 8.86 -3.35
C GLU A 50 7.28 9.93 -2.28
N GLU A 51 7.84 11.13 -2.44
CA GLU A 51 7.66 12.27 -1.53
C GLU A 51 6.20 12.68 -1.44
N TRP A 52 5.51 12.81 -2.57
CA TRP A 52 4.09 13.17 -2.60
C TRP A 52 3.24 12.10 -1.91
N LEU A 53 3.53 10.82 -2.12
CA LEU A 53 2.81 9.72 -1.48
C LEU A 53 2.98 9.75 0.06
N LEU A 54 4.19 10.07 0.54
CA LEU A 54 4.46 10.21 1.98
C LEU A 54 3.73 11.39 2.61
N ASP A 55 3.65 12.52 1.89
CA ASP A 55 2.95 13.73 2.34
C ASP A 55 1.44 13.55 2.37
N GLN A 56 0.87 12.79 1.44
CA GLN A 56 -0.59 12.60 1.34
C GLN A 56 -1.12 11.43 2.17
N ILE A 57 -0.27 10.47 2.51
CA ILE A 57 -0.66 9.27 3.25
C ILE A 57 0.11 9.26 4.56
N ASP A 58 -0.47 9.85 5.61
CA ASP A 58 0.13 10.04 6.92
C ASP A 58 -0.17 8.89 7.90
N GLU A 59 -1.35 8.26 7.77
CA GLU A 59 -1.76 7.10 8.57
C GLU A 59 -0.97 5.83 8.20
N VAL A 60 -0.38 5.17 9.20
CA VAL A 60 0.41 3.92 9.06
C VAL A 60 -0.38 2.85 8.30
N GLU A 61 -1.64 2.63 8.67
CA GLU A 61 -2.51 1.66 8.03
C GLU A 61 -2.74 1.98 6.56
N ARG A 62 -2.91 3.26 6.21
CA ARG A 62 -3.09 3.67 4.81
C ARG A 62 -1.79 3.56 4.03
N ARG A 63 -0.63 3.79 4.64
CA ARG A 63 0.68 3.55 4.01
C ARG A 63 0.84 2.08 3.66
N MET A 64 0.51 1.18 4.58
CA MET A 64 0.53 -0.27 4.30
C MET A 64 -0.43 -0.65 3.17
N ILE A 65 -1.66 -0.15 3.21
CA ILE A 65 -2.66 -0.39 2.14
C ILE A 65 -2.15 0.12 0.78
N ALA A 66 -1.62 1.34 0.74
CA ALA A 66 -1.09 1.93 -0.49
C ALA A 66 0.12 1.15 -1.02
N ALA A 67 1.01 0.71 -0.13
CA ALA A 67 2.15 -0.12 -0.47
C ALA A 67 1.72 -1.47 -1.05
N ASP A 68 0.75 -2.16 -0.43
CA ASP A 68 0.21 -3.44 -0.93
C ASP A 68 -0.40 -3.28 -2.33
N LEU A 69 -1.16 -2.21 -2.56
CA LEU A 69 -1.76 -1.91 -3.86
C LEU A 69 -0.71 -1.59 -4.94
N LEU A 70 0.31 -0.81 -4.59
CA LEU A 70 1.42 -0.50 -5.51
C LEU A 70 2.27 -1.73 -5.81
N TYR A 71 2.49 -2.60 -4.83
CA TYR A 71 3.20 -3.84 -5.03
C TYR A 71 2.47 -4.75 -6.02
N GLU A 72 1.16 -4.97 -5.82
CA GLU A 72 0.36 -5.74 -6.76
C GLU A 72 0.29 -5.09 -8.15
N GLN A 73 0.23 -3.76 -8.23
CA GLN A 73 0.32 -3.05 -9.51
C GLN A 73 1.65 -3.33 -10.22
N GLY A 74 2.77 -3.33 -9.49
CA GLY A 74 4.08 -3.67 -10.04
C GLY A 74 4.10 -5.09 -10.62
N LEU A 75 3.55 -6.07 -9.90
CA LEU A 75 3.45 -7.45 -10.37
C LEU A 75 2.53 -7.59 -11.60
N ILE A 76 1.44 -6.81 -11.67
CA ILE A 76 0.57 -6.77 -12.86
C ILE A 76 1.35 -6.23 -14.07
N GLN A 77 2.13 -5.15 -13.90
CA GLN A 77 2.93 -4.60 -14.99
C GLN A 77 3.98 -5.60 -15.47
N GLU A 78 4.66 -6.31 -14.57
CA GLU A 78 5.59 -7.37 -14.96
C GLU A 78 4.89 -8.49 -15.73
N GLY A 79 3.69 -8.91 -15.29
CA GLY A 79 2.86 -9.89 -16.01
C GLY A 79 2.48 -9.42 -17.42
N LYS A 80 2.24 -8.12 -17.59
CA LYS A 80 2.02 -7.45 -18.90
C LYS A 80 3.32 -7.23 -19.71
N ARG A 81 4.49 -7.67 -19.21
CA ARG A 81 5.83 -7.43 -19.79
C ARG A 81 6.24 -5.95 -19.83
N ASN A 82 5.66 -5.14 -18.95
CA ASN A 82 6.04 -3.76 -18.70
C ASN A 82 6.99 -3.67 -17.51
N ASN A 83 7.62 -2.50 -17.33
CA ASN A 83 8.50 -2.27 -16.20
C ASN A 83 7.69 -1.92 -14.93
N GLY A 84 7.69 -2.83 -13.94
CA GLY A 84 7.04 -2.64 -12.63
C GLY A 84 7.92 -1.96 -11.57
N SER A 85 9.21 -1.73 -11.82
CA SER A 85 10.19 -1.31 -10.80
C SER A 85 9.85 0.00 -10.08
N SER A 86 9.24 0.96 -10.78
CA SER A 86 8.81 2.22 -10.17
C SER A 86 7.70 2.04 -9.14
N PHE A 87 6.83 1.04 -9.33
CA PHE A 87 5.78 0.71 -8.35
C PHE A 87 6.38 0.03 -7.11
N PHE A 88 7.33 -0.89 -7.30
CA PHE A 88 8.01 -1.55 -6.16
C PHE A 88 8.80 -0.56 -5.31
N LYS A 89 9.51 0.38 -5.93
CA LYS A 89 10.25 1.42 -5.21
C LYS A 89 9.33 2.27 -4.32
N ARG A 90 8.17 2.67 -4.85
CA ARG A 90 7.17 3.44 -4.10
C ARG A 90 6.50 2.61 -3.01
N ALA A 91 6.18 1.35 -3.27
CA ALA A 91 5.67 0.43 -2.25
C ALA A 91 6.67 0.27 -1.09
N LEU A 92 7.95 0.04 -1.41
CA LEU A 92 9.02 -0.07 -0.41
C LEU A 92 9.12 1.19 0.45
N THR A 93 9.12 2.36 -0.19
CA THR A 93 9.18 3.66 0.52
C THR A 93 8.04 3.80 1.54
N LEU A 94 6.82 3.39 1.15
CA LEU A 94 5.65 3.44 2.04
C LEU A 94 5.73 2.41 3.17
N TYR A 95 6.24 1.20 2.91
CA TYR A 95 6.47 0.21 3.96
C TYR A 95 7.51 0.68 4.99
N GLU A 96 8.62 1.25 4.53
CA GLU A 96 9.66 1.80 5.41
C GLU A 96 9.10 2.93 6.28
N ALA A 97 8.35 3.86 5.68
CA ALA A 97 7.72 4.96 6.40
C ALA A 97 6.60 4.51 7.35
N ALA A 98 5.92 3.39 7.06
CA ALA A 98 4.98 2.76 7.98
C ALA A 98 5.70 2.12 9.17
N GLY A 99 6.88 1.51 8.94
CA GLY A 99 7.72 0.91 9.98
C GLY A 99 8.33 1.93 10.94
N GLN A 100 8.80 3.07 10.44
CA GLN A 100 9.41 4.13 11.26
C GLN A 100 8.41 4.81 12.21
N LEU A 101 7.12 4.91 11.85
CA LEU A 101 6.08 5.45 12.73
C LEU A 101 5.71 4.52 13.90
N GLY A 102 6.26 3.30 13.93
CA GLY A 102 6.18 2.40 15.09
C GLY A 102 7.18 2.73 16.21
N GLU A 103 8.24 3.49 15.91
CA GLU A 103 9.34 3.77 16.85
C GLU A 103 9.04 4.79 17.97
N PRO A 104 8.24 5.86 17.82
CA PRO A 104 8.05 6.82 18.92
C PRO A 104 7.36 6.18 20.14
N LYS A 105 6.67 5.05 19.99
CA LYS A 105 6.13 4.28 21.13
C LYS A 105 7.15 3.35 21.77
N VAL A 106 8.19 2.92 21.08
CA VAL A 106 9.22 2.02 21.63
C VAL A 106 10.06 2.76 22.66
N GLU A 107 10.43 4.00 22.37
CA GLU A 107 11.24 4.82 23.28
C GLU A 107 10.39 5.33 24.45
N GLU A 108 9.11 5.62 24.24
CA GLU A 108 8.17 5.97 25.31
C GLU A 108 7.86 4.77 26.23
N VAL A 109 7.78 3.55 25.67
CA VAL A 109 7.64 2.30 26.43
C VAL A 109 8.94 1.94 27.15
N ARG A 110 10.10 2.15 26.52
CA ARG A 110 11.43 1.96 27.13
C ARG A 110 11.64 2.91 28.31
N ALA A 111 11.32 4.20 28.14
CA ALA A 111 11.40 5.19 29.21
C ALA A 111 10.47 4.87 30.39
N LYS A 112 9.28 4.29 30.14
CA LYS A 112 8.37 3.84 31.20
C LYS A 112 8.87 2.60 31.94
N LEU A 113 9.61 1.72 31.27
CA LEU A 113 10.22 0.53 31.87
C LEU A 113 11.50 0.84 32.65
N GLU A 114 12.29 1.83 32.24
CA GLU A 114 13.50 2.27 32.95
C GLU A 114 13.19 3.15 34.18
N ALA A 115 11.98 3.69 34.28
CA ALA A 115 11.50 4.49 35.41
C ALA A 115 10.78 3.67 36.50
N THR A 116 10.71 2.34 36.37
CA THR A 116 10.13 1.40 37.36
C THR A 116 11.22 0.55 38.00
#